data_AF-E9GCV3-F1
#
_entry.id   AF-E9GCV3-F1
#
_cell.length_a   1.000
_cell.length_b   1.000
_cell.length_c   1.000
_cell.angle_alpha   90.00
_cell.angle_beta   90.00
_cell.angle_gamma   90.00
#
_symmetry.space_group_name_H-M   'P 1'
#
loop_
_entity.id
_entity.type
_entity.pdbx_description
1 polymer ?
#
loop_
_entity_poly.entity_id
_entity_poly.type
_entity_poly.pdbx_seq_one_letter_code
_entity_poly.pdbx_strand_id
1 'polypeptide(L)'
;DNLLWISWHDSAWIPILNPTNVMDYFQSTTNPFYDRTCNNEIVKMQRLNMEHLNNLTGLEYMLLHVQEPILYVIRKQHRHSAAVVTPLADFYIIAGVVYQAPDLGSVINSRISTTVNHLQGAFDEARTYSRYHPSKGYWWEFKETESKDEDEKKAQKKSSKEKAKEESGSMFQRHRVNVLLADLAKKFPL
;
A
#
# COMPACT_ATOMS: atom_id res chain seq x y z
N ASP A 1 -15.37 -16.66 8.13
CA ASP A 1 -14.51 -16.14 7.05
C ASP A 1 -14.79 -14.68 6.78
N ASN A 2 -13.76 -13.89 6.50
CA ASN A 2 -13.89 -12.46 6.23
C ASN A 2 -14.43 -12.26 4.80
N LEU A 3 -15.63 -11.71 4.63
CA LEU A 3 -16.24 -11.56 3.30
C LEU A 3 -15.56 -10.46 2.44
N LEU A 4 -14.69 -9.62 3.01
CA LEU A 4 -14.05 -8.49 2.34
C LEU A 4 -13.03 -8.89 1.24
N TRP A 5 -12.50 -10.12 1.27
CA TRP A 5 -11.57 -10.61 0.24
C TRP A 5 -12.25 -11.38 -0.89
N ILE A 6 -13.57 -11.59 -0.80
CA ILE A 6 -14.34 -12.33 -1.78
C ILE A 6 -14.97 -11.33 -2.75
N SER A 7 -15.07 -11.72 -4.02
CA SER A 7 -15.89 -11.06 -5.02
C SER A 7 -16.80 -12.09 -5.67
N TRP A 8 -17.99 -11.67 -6.11
CA TRP A 8 -18.92 -12.54 -6.80
C TRP A 8 -19.44 -11.89 -8.08
N HIS A 9 -19.66 -12.69 -9.12
CA HIS A 9 -20.25 -12.24 -10.37
C HIS A 9 -20.94 -13.38 -11.10
N ASP A 10 -21.95 -13.06 -11.90
CA ASP A 10 -22.55 -13.97 -12.88
C ASP A 10 -22.53 -13.32 -14.27
N SER A 11 -21.75 -13.93 -15.16
CA SER A 11 -21.50 -13.47 -16.53
C SER A 11 -22.76 -13.35 -17.38
N ALA A 12 -23.83 -14.11 -17.08
CA ALA A 12 -25.07 -14.05 -17.84
C ALA A 12 -25.80 -12.70 -17.69
N TRP A 13 -25.61 -12.03 -16.56
CA TRP A 13 -26.29 -10.77 -16.24
C TRP A 13 -25.53 -9.52 -16.69
N ILE A 14 -24.21 -9.61 -16.87
CA ILE A 14 -23.35 -8.45 -17.17
C ILE A 14 -23.86 -7.63 -18.37
N PRO A 15 -24.27 -8.22 -19.52
CA PRO A 15 -24.70 -7.46 -20.69
C PRO A 15 -26.07 -6.78 -20.52
N ILE A 16 -26.89 -7.25 -19.58
CA ILE A 16 -28.29 -6.85 -19.41
C ILE A 16 -28.52 -6.07 -18.11
N LEU A 17 -27.49 -5.83 -17.31
CA LEU A 17 -27.60 -5.23 -15.98
C LEU A 17 -28.09 -3.77 -16.09
N ASN A 18 -29.17 -3.47 -15.37
CA ASN A 18 -29.81 -2.17 -15.32
C ASN A 18 -30.33 -1.87 -13.90
N PRO A 19 -30.74 -0.63 -13.58
CA PRO A 19 -31.22 -0.30 -12.24
C PRO A 19 -32.47 -1.07 -11.82
N THR A 20 -33.29 -1.52 -12.78
CA THR A 20 -34.52 -2.27 -12.49
C THR A 20 -34.26 -3.72 -12.10
N ASN A 21 -33.18 -4.32 -12.58
CA ASN A 21 -32.87 -5.74 -12.41
C ASN A 21 -31.65 -6.00 -11.52
N VAL A 22 -30.88 -4.96 -11.17
CA VAL A 22 -29.70 -5.09 -10.31
C VAL A 22 -30.03 -5.71 -8.95
N MET A 23 -31.23 -5.47 -8.44
CA MET A 23 -31.69 -6.08 -7.21
C MET A 23 -31.91 -7.59 -7.38
N ASP A 24 -32.53 -8.01 -8.48
CA ASP A 24 -32.72 -9.43 -8.80
C ASP A 24 -31.39 -10.15 -9.01
N TYR A 25 -30.44 -9.47 -9.66
CA TYR A 25 -29.05 -9.93 -9.81
C TYR A 25 -28.38 -10.17 -8.45
N PHE A 26 -28.48 -9.20 -7.54
CA PHE A 26 -27.90 -9.32 -6.20
C PHE A 26 -28.58 -10.40 -5.36
N GLN A 27 -29.88 -10.65 -5.55
CA GLN A 27 -30.64 -11.70 -4.88
C GLN A 27 -30.38 -13.12 -5.43
N SER A 28 -29.41 -13.28 -6.33
CA SER A 28 -29.09 -14.60 -6.88
C SER A 28 -28.70 -15.59 -5.79
N THR A 29 -29.16 -16.83 -5.94
CA THR A 29 -28.86 -17.97 -5.05
C THR A 29 -27.37 -18.23 -4.89
N THR A 30 -26.58 -17.89 -5.91
CA THR A 30 -25.13 -18.11 -5.94
C THR A 30 -24.34 -16.98 -5.29
N ASN A 31 -24.97 -15.85 -4.99
CA ASN A 31 -24.33 -14.70 -4.37
C ASN A 31 -24.10 -14.96 -2.86
N PRO A 32 -22.86 -15.06 -2.37
CA PRO A 32 -22.56 -15.27 -0.96
C PRO A 32 -22.89 -14.08 -0.06
N PHE A 33 -23.08 -12.88 -0.63
CA PHE A 33 -23.41 -11.66 0.13
C PHE A 33 -24.89 -11.53 0.47
N TYR A 34 -25.74 -12.30 -0.21
CA TYR A 34 -27.18 -12.24 -0.04
C TYR A 34 -27.68 -13.22 1.03
N ASP A 35 -28.32 -12.68 2.06
CA ASP A 35 -28.88 -13.45 3.16
C ASP A 35 -30.34 -13.82 2.86
N ARG A 36 -30.63 -15.11 2.78
CA ARG A 36 -31.97 -15.64 2.46
C ARG A 36 -32.98 -15.45 3.59
N THR A 37 -32.54 -15.09 4.79
CA THR A 37 -33.42 -14.82 5.93
C THR A 37 -33.97 -13.38 5.91
N CYS A 38 -33.55 -12.56 4.94
CA CYS A 38 -33.97 -11.16 4.84
C CYS A 38 -35.43 -10.99 4.41
N ASN A 39 -36.00 -9.84 4.72
CA ASN A 39 -37.36 -9.45 4.37
C ASN A 39 -37.58 -9.40 2.85
N ASN A 40 -36.54 -9.10 2.05
CA ASN A 40 -36.65 -9.10 0.59
C ASN A 40 -37.02 -10.48 0.06
N GLU A 41 -36.47 -11.54 0.63
CA GLU A 41 -36.80 -12.92 0.22
C GLU A 41 -38.25 -13.26 0.57
N ILE A 42 -38.72 -12.84 1.75
CA ILE A 42 -40.10 -13.04 2.19
C ILE A 42 -41.08 -12.32 1.24
N VAL A 43 -40.83 -11.04 0.95
CA VAL A 43 -41.65 -10.24 0.03
C VAL A 43 -41.64 -10.84 -1.37
N LYS A 44 -40.48 -11.32 -1.85
CA LYS A 44 -40.33 -12.00 -3.14
C LYS A 44 -41.13 -13.30 -3.20
N MET A 45 -41.03 -14.15 -2.17
CA MET A 45 -41.79 -15.40 -2.09
C MET A 45 -43.30 -15.17 -2.05
N GLN A 46 -43.75 -14.12 -1.38
CA GLN A 46 -45.16 -13.73 -1.29
C GLN A 46 -45.66 -12.96 -2.53
N ARG A 47 -44.78 -12.66 -3.51
CA ARG A 47 -45.08 -11.85 -4.70
C ARG A 47 -45.70 -10.48 -4.35
N LEU A 48 -45.26 -9.90 -3.24
CA LEU A 48 -45.70 -8.59 -2.78
C LEU A 48 -44.87 -7.47 -3.43
N ASN A 49 -45.41 -6.25 -3.43
CA ASN A 49 -44.67 -5.07 -3.85
C ASN A 49 -43.55 -4.73 -2.85
N MET A 50 -42.43 -4.19 -3.35
CA MET A 50 -41.25 -3.84 -2.56
C MET A 50 -41.55 -2.79 -1.46
N GLU A 51 -42.59 -1.98 -1.64
CA GLU A 51 -43.04 -1.00 -0.65
C GLU A 51 -43.47 -1.63 0.68
N HIS A 52 -43.86 -2.92 0.67
CA HIS A 52 -44.20 -3.65 1.89
C HIS A 52 -43.01 -3.81 2.86
N LEU A 53 -41.76 -3.64 2.39
CA LEU A 53 -40.58 -3.66 3.26
C LEU A 53 -40.66 -2.61 4.38
N ASN A 54 -41.27 -1.45 4.11
CA ASN A 54 -41.40 -0.39 5.12
C ASN A 54 -42.28 -0.78 6.32
N ASN A 55 -43.16 -1.77 6.15
CA ASN A 55 -44.06 -2.28 7.18
C ASN A 55 -43.46 -3.45 7.96
N LEU A 56 -42.35 -4.03 7.48
CA LEU A 56 -41.66 -5.14 8.12
C LEU A 56 -40.51 -4.60 8.98
N THR A 57 -40.14 -5.35 10.01
CA THR A 57 -38.96 -5.09 10.83
C THR A 57 -38.00 -6.24 10.67
N GLY A 58 -36.70 -5.96 10.52
CA GLY A 58 -35.68 -6.99 10.31
C GLY A 58 -34.65 -6.58 9.27
N LEU A 59 -33.93 -7.57 8.75
CA LEU A 59 -32.90 -7.37 7.74
C LEU A 59 -33.53 -7.11 6.38
N GLU A 60 -33.06 -6.07 5.72
CA GLU A 60 -33.43 -5.76 4.34
C GLU A 60 -32.23 -5.25 3.55
N TYR A 61 -32.34 -5.38 2.24
CA TYR A 61 -31.40 -4.86 1.27
C TYR A 61 -32.11 -3.78 0.44
N MET A 62 -31.46 -2.64 0.26
CA MET A 62 -31.97 -1.54 -0.55
C MET A 62 -30.93 -1.07 -1.57
N LEU A 63 -31.40 -0.68 -2.74
CA LEU A 63 -30.57 0.02 -3.72
C LEU A 63 -30.41 1.47 -3.27
N LEU A 64 -29.19 1.84 -2.88
CA LEU A 64 -28.88 3.16 -2.31
C LEU A 64 -28.48 4.16 -3.39
N HIS A 65 -27.62 3.73 -4.31
CA HIS A 65 -27.10 4.60 -5.35
C HIS A 65 -26.96 3.87 -6.67
N VAL A 66 -27.22 4.60 -7.75
CA VAL A 66 -27.19 4.13 -9.12
C VAL A 66 -26.39 5.12 -9.95
N GLN A 67 -25.31 4.64 -10.55
CA GLN A 67 -24.51 5.38 -11.51
C GLN A 67 -24.31 4.51 -12.74
N GLU A 68 -25.20 4.69 -13.73
CA GLU A 68 -25.10 3.97 -14.98
C GLU A 68 -23.86 4.40 -15.78
N PRO A 69 -23.20 3.46 -16.50
CA PRO A 69 -23.49 2.02 -16.60
C PRO A 69 -22.68 1.14 -15.62
N ILE A 70 -21.85 1.75 -14.76
CA ILE A 70 -20.72 1.06 -14.13
C ILE A 70 -20.89 0.73 -12.65
N LEU A 71 -21.66 1.50 -11.88
CA LEU A 71 -21.67 1.38 -10.43
C LEU A 71 -23.09 1.35 -9.87
N TYR A 72 -23.36 0.33 -9.04
CA TYR A 72 -24.54 0.27 -8.19
C TYR A 72 -24.11 0.02 -6.75
N VAL A 73 -24.80 0.67 -5.80
CA VAL A 73 -24.53 0.52 -4.37
C VAL A 73 -25.76 -0.05 -3.70
N ILE A 74 -25.61 -1.24 -3.12
CA ILE A 74 -26.66 -1.90 -2.33
C ILE A 74 -26.29 -1.82 -0.87
N ARG A 75 -27.23 -1.41 -0.02
CA ARG A 75 -27.06 -1.34 1.42
C ARG A 75 -27.81 -2.48 2.09
N LYS A 76 -27.13 -3.24 2.92
CA LYS A 76 -27.72 -4.11 3.93
C LYS A 76 -27.99 -3.28 5.17
N GLN A 77 -29.23 -3.30 5.62
CA GLN A 77 -29.66 -2.55 6.79
C GLN A 77 -30.62 -3.37 7.64
N HIS A 78 -30.71 -3.01 8.90
CA HIS A 78 -31.66 -3.58 9.83
C HIS A 78 -32.71 -2.53 10.21
N ARG A 79 -33.94 -2.78 9.83
CA ARG A 79 -35.09 -1.91 10.10
C ARG A 79 -35.69 -2.26 11.46
N HIS A 80 -35.70 -1.29 12.37
CA HIS A 80 -36.34 -1.42 13.69
C HIS A 80 -37.78 -0.86 13.67
N SER A 81 -38.03 0.16 12.84
CA SER A 81 -39.36 0.73 12.60
C SER A 81 -39.41 1.41 11.23
N ALA A 82 -40.57 1.94 10.82
CA ALA A 82 -40.70 2.65 9.55
C ALA A 82 -39.73 3.84 9.41
N ALA A 83 -39.36 4.50 10.52
CA ALA A 83 -38.47 5.66 10.53
C ALA A 83 -37.03 5.34 10.96
N VAL A 84 -36.81 4.27 11.73
CA VAL A 84 -35.51 3.94 12.31
C VAL A 84 -34.89 2.73 11.63
N VAL A 85 -33.76 2.96 10.98
CA VAL A 85 -33.01 1.96 10.22
C VAL A 85 -31.52 2.07 10.58
N THR A 86 -30.88 0.94 10.85
CA THR A 86 -29.44 0.86 11.13
C THR A 86 -28.70 0.27 9.93
N PRO A 87 -27.80 1.02 9.27
CA PRO A 87 -26.99 0.49 8.18
C PRO A 87 -25.96 -0.51 8.74
N LEU A 88 -25.83 -1.66 8.08
CA LEU A 88 -24.89 -2.73 8.51
C LEU A 88 -23.69 -2.85 7.58
N ALA A 89 -23.93 -2.89 6.26
CA ALA A 89 -22.87 -3.03 5.27
C ALA A 89 -23.33 -2.49 3.91
N ASP A 90 -22.38 -1.99 3.13
CA ASP A 90 -22.61 -1.57 1.76
C ASP A 90 -21.90 -2.53 0.79
N PHE A 91 -22.49 -2.74 -0.38
CA PHE A 91 -21.99 -3.61 -1.43
C PHE A 91 -21.91 -2.81 -2.72
N TYR A 92 -20.75 -2.88 -3.37
CA TYR A 92 -20.52 -2.24 -4.66
C TYR A 92 -20.66 -3.27 -5.77
N ILE A 93 -21.44 -2.94 -6.78
CA ILE A 93 -21.54 -3.71 -8.02
C ILE A 93 -20.87 -2.87 -9.10
N ILE A 94 -19.64 -3.23 -9.43
CA ILE A 94 -18.80 -2.52 -10.39
C ILE A 94 -18.69 -3.37 -11.65
N ALA A 95 -19.21 -2.89 -12.78
CA ALA A 95 -19.22 -3.61 -14.05
C ALA A 95 -19.75 -5.06 -13.93
N GLY A 96 -20.76 -5.26 -13.09
CA GLY A 96 -21.34 -6.57 -12.81
C GLY A 96 -20.62 -7.39 -11.73
N VAL A 97 -19.47 -6.98 -11.20
CA VAL A 97 -18.80 -7.68 -10.11
C VAL A 97 -19.19 -7.08 -8.76
N VAL A 98 -19.63 -7.94 -7.83
CA VAL A 98 -20.08 -7.57 -6.49
C VAL A 98 -18.92 -7.66 -5.50
N TYR A 99 -18.71 -6.58 -4.76
CA TYR A 99 -17.72 -6.43 -3.71
C TYR A 99 -18.39 -5.94 -2.42
N GLN A 100 -17.94 -6.41 -1.26
CA GLN A 100 -18.31 -5.80 0.00
C GLN A 100 -17.45 -4.55 0.26
N ALA A 101 -18.08 -3.43 0.57
CA ALA A 101 -17.39 -2.22 0.96
C ALA A 101 -16.81 -2.39 2.38
N PRO A 102 -15.51 -2.12 2.60
CA PRO A 102 -14.94 -2.14 3.93
C PRO A 102 -15.45 -0.94 4.74
N ASP A 103 -15.54 -1.12 6.05
CA ASP A 103 -15.80 0.00 6.96
C ASP A 103 -14.58 0.93 7.00
N LEU A 104 -14.85 2.22 7.17
CA LEU A 104 -13.80 3.25 7.23
C LEU A 104 -12.79 2.97 8.36
N GLY A 105 -13.27 2.43 9.48
CA GLY A 105 -12.45 2.04 10.61
C GLY A 105 -11.40 1.01 10.23
N SER A 106 -11.79 -0.10 9.60
CA SER A 106 -10.87 -1.14 9.14
C SER A 106 -9.86 -0.62 8.12
N VAL A 107 -10.28 0.24 7.19
CA VAL A 107 -9.35 0.83 6.20
C VAL A 107 -8.30 1.67 6.90
N ILE A 108 -8.70 2.57 7.80
CA ILE A 108 -7.78 3.43 8.55
C ILE A 108 -6.86 2.58 9.42
N ASN A 109 -7.40 1.60 10.15
CA ASN A 109 -6.62 0.73 11.03
C ASN A 109 -5.56 -0.08 10.26
N SER A 110 -5.92 -0.61 9.09
CA SER A 110 -4.98 -1.31 8.20
C SER A 110 -3.88 -0.37 7.71
N ARG A 111 -4.23 0.84 7.28
CA ARG A 111 -3.26 1.85 6.81
C ARG A 111 -2.30 2.24 7.94
N ILE A 112 -2.81 2.59 9.12
CA ILE A 112 -1.99 2.97 10.28
C ILE A 112 -1.05 1.82 10.66
N SER A 113 -1.57 0.60 10.80
CA SER A 113 -0.75 -0.57 11.14
C SER A 113 0.37 -0.79 10.12
N THR A 114 0.08 -0.61 8.84
CA THR A 114 1.07 -0.71 7.75
C THR A 114 2.14 0.39 7.86
N THR A 115 1.74 1.63 8.16
CA THR A 115 2.71 2.73 8.35
C THR A 115 3.61 2.53 9.56
N VAL A 116 3.05 2.06 10.69
CA VAL A 116 3.81 1.77 11.90
C VAL A 116 4.80 0.63 11.65
N ASN A 117 4.38 -0.42 10.94
CA ASN A 117 5.26 -1.52 10.57
C ASN A 117 6.43 -1.04 9.70
N HIS A 118 6.17 -0.23 8.69
CA HIS A 118 7.25 0.35 7.86
C HIS A 118 8.16 1.29 8.66
N LEU A 119 7.63 2.11 9.56
CA LEU A 119 8.43 2.96 10.44
C LEU A 119 9.31 2.14 11.38
N GLN A 120 8.75 1.07 11.97
CA GLN A 120 9.49 0.15 12.81
C GLN A 120 10.63 -0.49 12.03
N GLY A 121 10.35 -1.02 10.83
CA GLY A 121 11.38 -1.58 9.95
C GLY A 121 12.48 -0.58 9.61
N ALA A 122 12.11 0.67 9.30
CA ALA A 122 13.08 1.73 9.02
C ALA A 122 13.92 2.10 10.26
N PHE A 123 13.34 2.11 11.46
CA PHE A 123 14.08 2.35 12.70
C PHE A 123 14.99 1.19 13.07
N ASP A 124 14.56 -0.06 12.86
CA ASP A 124 15.38 -1.25 13.11
C ASP A 124 16.58 -1.30 12.16
N GLU A 125 16.37 -0.93 10.89
CA GLU A 125 17.43 -0.75 9.92
C GLU A 125 18.38 0.40 10.30
N ALA A 126 17.85 1.59 10.59
CA ALA A 126 18.65 2.75 11.01
C ALA A 126 19.47 2.45 12.28
N ARG A 127 18.87 1.77 13.25
CA ARG A 127 19.53 1.37 14.50
C ARG A 127 20.75 0.49 14.22
N THR A 128 20.68 -0.37 13.20
CA THR A 128 21.78 -1.26 12.80
C THR A 128 23.03 -0.48 12.35
N TYR A 129 22.85 0.71 11.76
CA TYR A 129 23.94 1.59 11.32
C TYR A 129 24.46 2.55 12.41
N SER A 130 23.68 2.76 13.48
CA SER A 130 24.10 3.65 14.57
C SER A 130 25.15 2.98 15.47
N ARG A 131 26.21 3.72 15.81
CA ARG A 131 27.24 3.33 16.78
C ARG A 131 27.41 4.45 17.81
N TYR A 132 27.74 4.06 19.05
CA TYR A 132 27.95 5.00 20.15
C TYR A 132 29.21 4.67 20.93
N HIS A 133 29.99 5.70 21.27
CA HIS A 133 31.13 5.62 22.16
C HIS A 133 31.11 6.80 23.12
N PRO A 134 31.27 6.60 24.44
CA PRO A 134 31.17 7.67 25.44
C PRO A 134 32.06 8.89 25.19
N SER A 135 33.23 8.72 24.55
CA SER A 135 34.14 9.83 24.24
C SER A 135 33.96 10.48 22.87
N LYS A 136 33.30 9.80 21.92
CA LYS A 136 33.11 10.29 20.54
C LYS A 136 31.66 10.66 20.21
N GLY A 137 30.71 10.23 21.05
CA GLY A 137 29.27 10.39 20.80
C GLY A 137 28.75 9.37 19.80
N TYR A 138 27.69 9.75 19.08
CA TYR A 138 27.06 8.94 18.03
C TYR A 138 27.74 9.15 16.67
N TRP A 139 27.93 8.09 15.91
CA TRP A 139 28.27 8.15 14.49
C TRP A 139 27.55 7.03 13.72
N TRP A 140 27.51 7.18 12.39
CA TRP A 140 26.84 6.25 11.49
C TRP A 140 27.87 5.44 10.71
N GLU A 141 27.66 4.13 10.63
CA GLU A 141 28.52 3.18 9.92
C GLU A 141 27.66 2.38 8.95
N PHE A 142 27.78 2.66 7.66
CA PHE A 142 27.03 1.99 6.61
C PHE A 142 27.87 0.86 6.00
N LYS A 143 27.34 -0.36 5.94
CA LYS A 143 28.09 -1.53 5.44
C LYS A 143 28.54 -1.42 3.97
N GLU A 144 27.94 -0.53 3.18
CA GLU A 144 28.40 -0.27 1.80
C GLU A 144 29.78 0.38 1.71
N THR A 145 30.24 1.02 2.79
CA THR A 145 31.59 1.59 2.84
C THR A 145 32.64 0.53 3.11
N GLU A 146 32.30 -0.61 3.75
CA GLU A 146 33.29 -1.67 4.04
C GLU A 146 33.76 -2.41 2.78
N SER A 147 32.92 -2.61 1.77
CA SER A 147 33.36 -3.29 0.53
C SER A 147 34.25 -2.41 -0.36
N LYS A 148 34.10 -1.08 -0.30
CA LYS A 148 35.03 -0.13 -0.96
C LYS A 148 36.26 0.16 -0.10
N ASP A 149 36.09 0.24 1.22
CA ASP A 149 37.18 0.52 2.16
C ASP A 149 38.08 -0.69 2.41
N GLU A 150 37.63 -1.95 2.28
CA GLU A 150 38.51 -3.12 2.41
C GLU A 150 39.46 -3.28 1.22
N ASP A 151 39.00 -2.95 0.01
CA ASP A 151 39.84 -2.89 -1.18
C ASP A 151 40.78 -1.66 -1.13
N GLU A 152 40.31 -0.52 -0.62
CA GLU A 152 41.17 0.66 -0.39
C GLU A 152 42.15 0.49 0.79
N LYS A 153 41.82 -0.24 1.87
CA LYS A 153 42.72 -0.50 3.01
C LYS A 153 43.83 -1.50 2.66
N LYS A 154 43.58 -2.47 1.78
CA LYS A 154 44.63 -3.33 1.20
C LYS A 154 45.54 -2.56 0.24
N ALA A 155 45.01 -1.60 -0.51
CA ALA A 155 45.80 -0.68 -1.34
C ALA A 155 46.57 0.38 -0.52
N GLN A 156 46.02 0.85 0.59
CA GLN A 156 46.67 1.82 1.49
C GLN A 156 47.81 1.21 2.33
N LYS A 157 47.76 -0.07 2.71
CA LYS A 157 48.91 -0.73 3.37
C LYS A 157 50.10 -0.94 2.43
N LYS A 158 49.88 -1.11 1.12
CA LYS A 158 50.97 -1.12 0.12
C LYS A 158 51.47 0.30 -0.18
N SER A 159 50.57 1.27 -0.37
CA SER A 159 50.96 2.65 -0.71
C SER A 159 51.47 3.50 0.46
N SER A 160 51.14 3.21 1.72
CA SER A 160 51.72 3.92 2.89
C SER A 160 53.21 3.63 3.07
N LYS A 161 53.67 2.44 2.68
CA LYS A 161 55.09 2.04 2.70
C LYS A 161 55.89 2.70 1.57
N GLU A 162 55.24 3.07 0.46
CA GLU A 162 55.83 3.84 -0.66
C GLU A 162 55.72 5.36 -0.45
N LYS A 163 54.58 5.87 0.06
CA LYS A 163 54.36 7.30 0.38
C LYS A 163 55.29 7.82 1.47
N ALA A 164 55.64 7.01 2.47
CA ALA A 164 56.63 7.39 3.47
C ALA A 164 58.04 7.62 2.89
N LYS A 165 58.35 7.05 1.71
CA LYS A 165 59.60 7.31 0.97
C LYS A 165 59.49 8.53 0.05
N GLU A 166 58.30 8.82 -0.49
CA GLU A 166 58.08 9.97 -1.36
C GLU A 166 57.90 11.29 -0.60
N GLU A 167 57.34 11.29 0.62
CA GLU A 167 57.01 12.47 1.47
C GLU A 167 58.20 13.27 2.04
N SER A 168 59.41 13.13 1.50
CA SER A 168 60.59 13.87 1.98
C SER A 168 60.64 15.35 1.58
N GLY A 169 59.62 15.89 0.89
CA GLY A 169 59.60 17.27 0.40
C GLY A 169 58.28 18.01 0.66
N SER A 170 58.38 19.30 0.99
CA SER A 170 57.22 20.18 1.22
C SER A 170 56.35 20.30 -0.03
N MET A 171 55.03 20.39 0.15
CA MET A 171 54.04 20.57 -0.92
C MET A 171 54.40 21.71 -1.89
N PHE A 172 55.00 22.78 -1.39
CA PHE A 172 55.44 23.91 -2.20
C PHE A 172 56.63 23.57 -3.11
N GLN A 173 57.56 22.74 -2.63
CA GLN A 173 58.72 22.29 -3.42
C GLN A 173 58.28 21.39 -4.56
N ARG A 174 57.31 20.50 -4.32
CA ARG A 174 56.76 19.59 -5.34
C ARG A 174 56.01 20.32 -6.44
N HIS A 175 55.17 21.29 -6.07
CA HIS A 175 54.41 22.05 -7.06
C HIS A 175 55.34 22.82 -8.00
N ARG A 176 56.38 23.48 -7.46
CA ARG A 176 57.35 24.23 -8.26
C ARG A 176 58.21 23.34 -9.16
N VAL A 177 58.60 22.15 -8.67
CA VAL A 177 59.34 21.16 -9.48
C VAL A 177 58.49 20.62 -10.62
N ASN A 178 57.21 20.32 -10.38
CA ASN A 178 56.30 19.86 -11.43
C ASN A 178 56.11 20.90 -12.54
N VAL A 179 56.02 22.19 -12.18
CA VAL A 179 55.96 23.28 -13.17
C VAL A 179 57.23 23.35 -14.02
N LEU A 180 58.41 23.20 -13.41
CA LEU A 180 59.69 23.21 -14.14
C LEU A 180 59.86 21.98 -15.05
N LEU A 181 59.46 20.80 -14.58
CA LEU A 181 59.50 19.57 -15.38
C LEU A 181 58.57 19.65 -16.59
N ALA A 182 57.38 20.23 -16.42
CA ALA A 182 56.45 20.45 -17.53
C ALA A 182 57.01 21.45 -18.57
N ASP A 183 57.66 22.53 -18.13
CA ASP A 183 58.28 23.50 -19.05
C ASP A 183 59.49 22.90 -19.79
N LEU A 184 60.25 22.03 -19.11
CA LEU A 184 61.41 21.34 -19.68
C LEU A 184 61.00 20.26 -20.69
N ALA A 185 59.96 19.48 -20.39
CA ALA A 185 59.38 18.50 -21.31
C ALA A 185 58.79 19.17 -22.57
N LYS A 186 58.30 20.40 -22.44
CA LYS A 186 57.78 21.19 -23.55
C LYS A 186 58.89 21.80 -24.43
N LYS A 187 60.04 22.15 -23.85
CA LYS A 187 61.20 22.69 -24.57
C LYS A 187 62.03 21.62 -25.28
N PHE A 188 62.04 20.39 -24.75
CA PHE A 188 62.75 19.26 -25.34
C PHE A 188 61.80 18.07 -25.51
N PRO A 189 60.89 18.11 -26.50
CA PRO A 189 60.12 16.94 -26.90
C PRO A 189 61.08 15.91 -27.54
N LEU A 190 60.91 14.64 -27.19
CA LEU A 190 61.60 13.49 -27.81
C LEU A 190 61.24 13.34 -29.28
#